data_AF-A0A958VAM1-F1
#
_entry.id   AF-A0A958VAM1-F1
#
_cell.length_a   1.000
_cell.length_b   1.000
_cell.length_c   1.000
_cell.angle_alpha   90.00
_cell.angle_beta   90.00
_cell.angle_gamma   90.00
#
_symmetry.space_group_name_H-M   'P 1'
#
loop_
_entity.id
_entity.type
_entity.pdbx_description
1 polymer ?
#
loop_
_entity_poly.entity_id
_entity_poly.type
_entity_poly.pdbx_seq_one_letter_code
_entity_poly.pdbx_strand_id
1 'polypeptide(L)'
;MKRLAILAVVCFGVMAFVMGPKNTTATKKIEKAETTKANPAADSYKVIKVNGQIIYVKTGSSMKMGDEFAPTTSLKFATAESRAAIISRIKGRFILTQGGSGDRSNLLPAMNNISSRAGALLNIIDLQNHFQGNYVILGRMALTIGQDAFPMDKDHFFYLRFDYDGESINKKLPVEEGKLVIDRNDIFKIDNKPIDGAAIKEMTLMYRDDLKKTSTKINSFNPVFPDIDLLKDELNIIISEYTDKDADKKKAEITSYINEFYGKPDKDNLAEFLEKEFEL
;
A
#
# COMPACT_ATOMS: atom_id res chain seq x y z
N MET A 1 -39.72 -58.44 61.65
CA MET A 1 -40.78 -57.48 61.24
C MET A 1 -41.02 -57.63 59.75
N LYS A 2 -42.28 -57.47 59.28
CA LYS A 2 -42.81 -57.22 57.90
C LYS A 2 -41.89 -57.50 56.67
N ARG A 3 -42.30 -58.13 55.57
CA ARG A 3 -43.50 -58.95 55.19
C ARG A 3 -43.21 -59.61 53.80
N LEU A 4 -43.84 -60.77 53.56
CA LEU A 4 -44.39 -61.39 52.32
C LEU A 4 -44.32 -60.63 50.96
N ALA A 5 -44.45 -61.24 49.76
CA ALA A 5 -44.36 -62.64 49.22
C ALA A 5 -44.89 -62.73 47.75
N ILE A 6 -44.53 -63.79 46.96
CA ILE A 6 -45.37 -64.53 45.94
C ILE A 6 -45.87 -63.75 44.68
N LEU A 7 -46.01 -64.23 43.41
CA LEU A 7 -45.84 -65.49 42.61
C LEU A 7 -45.50 -65.05 41.13
N ALA A 8 -44.65 -65.68 40.29
CA ALA A 8 -44.69 -66.91 39.46
C ALA A 8 -45.72 -67.04 38.30
N VAL A 9 -45.40 -67.90 37.29
CA VAL A 9 -46.22 -68.40 36.13
C VAL A 9 -46.24 -67.50 34.85
N VAL A 10 -46.16 -67.94 33.56
CA VAL A 10 -45.48 -69.08 32.83
C VAL A 10 -45.77 -69.00 31.28
N CYS A 11 -44.98 -69.68 30.43
CA CYS A 11 -45.28 -70.22 29.05
C CYS A 11 -45.08 -69.49 27.68
N PHE A 12 -44.44 -70.27 26.77
CA PHE A 12 -44.64 -70.52 25.31
C PHE A 12 -44.35 -69.54 24.14
N GLY A 13 -43.83 -70.13 23.03
CA GLY A 13 -43.90 -69.67 21.62
C GLY A 13 -42.55 -69.24 21.00
N VAL A 14 -41.77 -69.98 20.17
CA VAL A 14 -41.93 -70.95 19.05
C VAL A 14 -41.74 -70.32 17.64
N MET A 15 -40.81 -70.89 16.85
CA MET A 15 -40.61 -70.77 15.37
C MET A 15 -40.17 -69.41 14.76
N ALA A 16 -39.66 -69.32 13.51
CA ALA A 16 -38.73 -70.15 12.69
C ALA A 16 -38.58 -69.53 11.27
N PHE A 17 -37.43 -69.74 10.59
CA PHE A 17 -37.24 -69.58 9.11
C PHE A 17 -37.45 -68.14 8.55
N VAL A 18 -37.07 -67.70 7.33
CA VAL A 18 -36.78 -68.31 6.00
C VAL A 18 -35.59 -67.60 5.30
N MET A 19 -35.07 -68.19 4.21
CA MET A 19 -33.95 -67.80 3.34
C MET A 19 -34.17 -66.62 2.35
N GLY A 20 -33.08 -65.91 2.01
CA GLY A 20 -32.76 -65.37 0.66
C GLY A 20 -33.55 -64.17 0.10
N PRO A 21 -33.18 -63.59 -1.07
CA PRO A 21 -32.22 -64.07 -2.07
C PRO A 21 -31.20 -63.06 -2.67
N LYS A 22 -30.18 -63.63 -3.35
CA LYS A 22 -29.46 -63.19 -4.58
C LYS A 22 -29.23 -61.69 -4.88
N ASN A 23 -27.96 -61.31 -4.93
CA ASN A 23 -27.45 -60.02 -5.40
C ASN A 23 -27.06 -60.09 -6.89
N THR A 24 -27.47 -59.13 -7.73
CA THR A 24 -27.14 -59.08 -9.17
C THR A 24 -26.58 -57.70 -9.54
N THR A 25 -25.34 -57.67 -10.02
CA THR A 25 -24.58 -56.42 -10.23
C THR A 25 -24.99 -55.70 -11.52
N ALA A 26 -25.36 -54.42 -11.40
CA ALA A 26 -25.69 -53.56 -12.55
C ALA A 26 -24.46 -52.80 -13.10
N THR A 27 -24.49 -52.54 -14.41
CA THR A 27 -23.40 -51.94 -15.20
C THR A 27 -23.16 -50.45 -14.91
N LYS A 28 -21.88 -50.07 -14.85
CA LYS A 28 -21.38 -48.71 -14.62
C LYS A 28 -21.47 -47.85 -15.89
N LYS A 29 -22.29 -46.80 -15.89
CA LYS A 29 -22.36 -45.80 -16.97
C LYS A 29 -21.35 -44.69 -16.70
N ILE A 30 -20.46 -44.41 -17.65
CA ILE A 30 -19.45 -43.35 -17.53
C ILE A 30 -20.01 -42.08 -18.17
N GLU A 31 -20.23 -41.03 -17.38
CA GLU A 31 -20.55 -39.70 -17.88
C GLU A 31 -19.30 -39.04 -18.47
N LYS A 32 -19.46 -38.42 -19.64
CA LYS A 32 -18.44 -37.55 -20.22
C LYS A 32 -18.44 -36.23 -19.45
N ALA A 33 -17.26 -35.78 -19.02
CA ALA A 33 -17.11 -34.42 -18.50
C ALA A 33 -17.43 -33.40 -19.60
N GLU A 34 -18.37 -32.50 -19.32
CA GLU A 34 -18.54 -31.29 -20.13
C GLU A 34 -17.36 -30.35 -19.87
N THR A 35 -16.57 -30.08 -20.91
CA THR A 35 -15.63 -28.96 -20.91
C THR A 35 -16.42 -27.65 -20.89
N THR A 36 -16.57 -27.08 -19.70
CA THR A 36 -17.12 -25.74 -19.50
C THR A 36 -16.31 -24.72 -20.28
N LYS A 37 -16.98 -24.04 -21.23
CA LYS A 37 -16.42 -22.86 -21.89
C LYS A 37 -16.09 -21.81 -20.83
N ALA A 38 -14.98 -21.09 -21.02
CA ALA A 38 -14.62 -19.97 -20.16
C ALA A 38 -15.76 -18.95 -20.11
N ASN A 39 -16.29 -18.72 -18.90
CA ASN A 39 -17.21 -17.63 -18.61
C ASN A 39 -16.47 -16.30 -18.88
N PRO A 40 -17.06 -15.29 -19.56
CA PRO A 40 -16.45 -13.97 -19.64
C PRO A 40 -16.06 -13.50 -18.22
N ALA A 41 -14.81 -13.05 -18.07
CA ALA A 41 -14.17 -12.88 -16.77
C ALA A 41 -15.06 -12.08 -15.81
N ALA A 42 -15.48 -12.74 -14.73
CA ALA A 42 -16.19 -12.05 -13.66
C ALA A 42 -15.28 -10.95 -13.10
N ASP A 43 -15.79 -9.72 -13.04
CA ASP A 43 -15.06 -8.60 -12.48
C ASP A 43 -14.55 -8.95 -11.08
N SER A 44 -13.27 -8.69 -10.83
CA SER A 44 -12.58 -9.03 -9.59
C SER A 44 -11.68 -7.87 -9.18
N TYR A 45 -11.38 -7.82 -7.88
CA TYR A 45 -10.46 -6.87 -7.31
C TYR A 45 -9.16 -7.54 -6.94
N LYS A 46 -8.07 -6.92 -7.34
CA LYS A 46 -6.70 -7.30 -6.97
C LYS A 46 -6.17 -6.34 -5.91
N VAL A 47 -5.54 -6.86 -4.88
CA VAL A 47 -5.01 -6.08 -3.76
C VAL A 47 -3.64 -5.53 -4.11
N ILE A 48 -3.51 -4.21 -4.16
CA ILE A 48 -2.21 -3.53 -4.34
C ILE A 48 -1.49 -3.46 -2.99
N LYS A 49 -2.14 -2.92 -1.95
CA LYS A 49 -1.52 -2.70 -0.62
C LYS A 49 -2.56 -2.85 0.48
N VAL A 50 -2.14 -3.35 1.65
CA VAL A 50 -2.97 -3.41 2.86
C VAL A 50 -2.26 -2.65 3.98
N ASN A 51 -2.97 -1.69 4.59
CA ASN A 51 -2.56 -1.02 5.82
C ASN A 51 -3.49 -1.49 6.95
N GLY A 52 -2.92 -1.99 8.05
CA GLY A 52 -3.69 -2.64 9.11
C GLY A 52 -4.02 -4.11 8.79
N GLN A 53 -5.11 -4.64 9.35
CA GLN A 53 -5.50 -6.04 9.15
C GLN A 53 -6.94 -6.14 8.63
N ILE A 54 -7.08 -6.82 7.50
CA ILE A 54 -8.36 -7.16 6.86
C ILE A 54 -8.39 -8.68 6.68
N ILE A 55 -9.53 -9.31 6.97
CA ILE A 55 -9.68 -10.77 7.01
C ILE A 55 -10.82 -11.19 6.08
N TYR A 56 -10.57 -12.18 5.24
CA TYR A 56 -11.60 -12.83 4.43
C TYR A 56 -12.51 -13.69 5.32
N VAL A 57 -13.78 -13.30 5.48
CA VAL A 57 -14.70 -13.95 6.44
C VAL A 57 -14.89 -15.45 6.12
N LYS A 58 -14.87 -15.82 4.84
CA LYS A 58 -15.06 -17.21 4.39
C LYS A 58 -13.90 -18.15 4.74
N THR A 59 -12.65 -17.66 4.76
CA THR A 59 -11.45 -18.49 4.94
C THR A 59 -10.73 -18.23 6.26
N GLY A 60 -11.02 -17.11 6.95
CA GLY A 60 -10.27 -16.64 8.12
C GLY A 60 -8.87 -16.11 7.80
N SER A 61 -8.47 -16.08 6.52
CA SER A 61 -7.14 -15.63 6.09
C SER A 61 -7.05 -14.10 6.11
N SER A 62 -5.91 -13.56 6.55
CA SER A 62 -5.61 -12.13 6.34
C SER A 62 -5.36 -11.85 4.86
N MET A 63 -5.90 -10.73 4.39
CA MET A 63 -5.65 -10.16 3.07
C MET A 63 -4.21 -9.68 2.96
N LYS A 64 -3.56 -9.93 1.82
CA LYS A 64 -2.20 -9.51 1.49
C LYS A 64 -2.12 -8.93 0.08
N MET A 65 -1.00 -8.26 -0.23
CA MET A 65 -0.67 -7.82 -1.59
C MET A 65 -0.74 -8.98 -2.59
N GLY A 66 -1.29 -8.71 -3.77
CA GLY A 66 -1.46 -9.67 -4.86
C GLY A 66 -2.67 -10.61 -4.73
N ASP A 67 -3.41 -10.61 -3.61
CA ASP A 67 -4.64 -11.39 -3.51
C ASP A 67 -5.71 -10.89 -4.50
N GLU A 68 -6.48 -11.81 -5.08
CA GLU A 68 -7.61 -11.52 -5.96
C GLU A 68 -8.92 -12.02 -5.33
N PHE A 69 -9.97 -11.19 -5.38
CA PHE A 69 -11.26 -11.51 -4.76
C PHE A 69 -12.46 -10.94 -5.53
N ALA A 70 -13.60 -11.63 -5.44
CA ALA A 70 -14.85 -11.18 -6.07
C ALA A 70 -15.46 -9.98 -5.31
N PRO A 71 -16.15 -9.04 -5.98
CA PRO A 71 -16.81 -7.90 -5.35
C PRO A 71 -17.86 -8.24 -4.28
N THR A 72 -18.35 -9.48 -4.24
CA THR A 72 -19.31 -10.00 -3.24
C THR A 72 -18.65 -10.65 -2.02
N THR A 73 -17.32 -10.61 -1.91
CA THR A 73 -16.59 -11.23 -0.81
C THR A 73 -16.80 -10.46 0.50
N SER A 74 -17.26 -11.14 1.55
CA SER A 74 -17.39 -10.55 2.89
C SER A 74 -16.03 -10.39 3.57
N LEU A 75 -15.76 -9.20 4.09
CA LEU A 75 -14.47 -8.80 4.66
C LEU A 75 -14.67 -8.23 6.07
N LYS A 76 -13.81 -8.65 6.99
CA LYS A 76 -13.76 -8.15 8.36
C LYS A 76 -12.52 -7.29 8.56
N PHE A 77 -12.72 -6.07 9.05
CA PHE A 77 -11.65 -5.12 9.36
C PHE A 77 -11.32 -5.25 10.85
N ALA A 78 -10.03 -5.36 11.20
CA ALA A 78 -9.61 -5.46 12.59
C ALA A 78 -9.69 -4.12 13.34
N THR A 79 -9.51 -3.01 12.62
CA THR A 79 -9.56 -1.63 13.13
C THR A 79 -10.27 -0.73 12.13
N ALA A 80 -10.80 0.41 12.60
CA ALA A 80 -11.40 1.43 11.73
C ALA A 80 -10.40 2.02 10.70
N GLU A 81 -9.12 2.07 11.08
CA GLU A 81 -8.01 2.53 10.22
C GLU A 81 -7.53 1.47 9.20
N SER A 82 -8.02 0.22 9.31
CA SER A 82 -7.65 -0.83 8.36
C SER A 82 -8.21 -0.51 6.97
N ARG A 83 -7.32 -0.40 5.98
CA ARG A 83 -7.65 -0.02 4.61
C ARG A 83 -6.77 -0.73 3.59
N ALA A 84 -7.28 -0.95 2.38
CA ALA A 84 -6.48 -1.48 1.28
C ALA A 84 -6.65 -0.69 -0.01
N ALA A 85 -5.58 -0.58 -0.78
CA ALA A 85 -5.67 -0.23 -2.20
C ALA A 85 -6.08 -1.49 -2.97
N ILE A 86 -7.14 -1.38 -3.76
CA ILE A 86 -7.56 -2.45 -4.67
C ILE A 86 -7.80 -1.89 -6.06
N ILE A 87 -7.71 -2.75 -7.07
CA ILE A 87 -7.87 -2.37 -8.47
C ILE A 87 -8.71 -3.42 -9.20
N SER A 88 -9.62 -2.95 -10.06
CA SER A 88 -10.35 -3.77 -11.02
C SER A 88 -10.03 -3.25 -12.41
N ARG A 89 -9.75 -4.17 -13.35
CA ARG A 89 -9.52 -3.84 -14.76
C ARG A 89 -10.69 -3.10 -15.42
N ILE A 90 -11.91 -3.32 -14.92
CA ILE A 90 -13.15 -2.74 -15.48
C ILE A 90 -13.50 -1.42 -14.78
N LYS A 91 -13.33 -1.33 -13.47
CA LYS A 91 -13.81 -0.21 -12.64
C LYS A 91 -12.72 0.77 -12.20
N GLY A 92 -11.44 0.43 -12.36
CA GLY A 92 -10.30 1.23 -11.91
C GLY A 92 -9.91 0.96 -10.45
N ARG A 93 -9.18 1.91 -9.85
CA ARG A 93 -8.64 1.82 -8.48
C ARG A 93 -9.62 2.35 -7.42
N PHE A 94 -9.68 1.64 -6.29
CA PHE A 94 -10.50 2.00 -5.12
C PHE A 94 -9.71 1.88 -3.83
N ILE A 95 -10.12 2.66 -2.82
CA ILE A 95 -9.76 2.42 -1.42
C ILE A 95 -10.87 1.62 -0.77
N LEU A 96 -10.49 0.44 -0.29
CA LEU A 96 -11.31 -0.42 0.55
C LEU A 96 -11.16 0.01 2.00
N THR A 97 -12.26 0.39 2.67
CA THR A 97 -12.29 0.73 4.10
C THR A 97 -13.44 0.05 4.83
N GLN A 98 -13.42 0.09 6.17
CA GLN A 98 -14.57 -0.35 6.97
C GLN A 98 -15.79 0.56 6.74
N GLY A 99 -16.94 -0.04 6.41
CA GLY A 99 -18.22 0.66 6.33
C GLY A 99 -18.89 0.84 7.69
N GLY A 100 -19.89 1.72 7.76
CA GLY A 100 -20.56 2.13 9.02
C GLY A 100 -21.39 1.05 9.74
N SER A 101 -21.44 -0.19 9.26
CA SER A 101 -22.01 -1.34 9.96
C SER A 101 -21.15 -2.58 9.69
N GLY A 102 -20.90 -3.38 10.73
CA GLY A 102 -19.94 -4.50 10.71
C GLY A 102 -20.09 -5.42 9.50
N ASP A 103 -18.94 -5.87 8.98
CA ASP A 103 -18.77 -6.75 7.81
C ASP A 103 -19.14 -6.17 6.43
N ARG A 104 -19.58 -4.90 6.35
CA ARG A 104 -19.67 -4.17 5.07
C ARG A 104 -18.40 -3.36 4.82
N SER A 105 -17.78 -3.57 3.67
CA SER A 105 -16.71 -2.72 3.15
C SER A 105 -17.28 -1.51 2.39
N ASN A 106 -16.62 -0.36 2.51
CA ASN A 106 -16.83 0.78 1.62
C ASN A 106 -15.77 0.79 0.50
N LEU A 107 -16.13 1.32 -0.66
CA LEU A 107 -15.24 1.52 -1.81
C LEU A 107 -15.23 3.01 -2.18
N LEU A 108 -14.15 3.70 -1.86
CA LEU A 108 -13.92 5.08 -2.26
C LEU A 108 -13.18 5.10 -3.60
N PRO A 109 -13.62 5.88 -4.61
CA PRO A 109 -12.86 6.02 -5.85
C PRO A 109 -11.56 6.77 -5.59
N ALA A 110 -10.49 6.37 -6.28
CA ALA A 110 -9.20 7.05 -6.23
C ALA A 110 -9.30 8.55 -6.60
N MET A 111 -8.64 9.40 -5.81
CA MET A 111 -8.63 10.86 -6.06
C MET A 111 -7.55 11.26 -7.06
N ASN A 112 -7.89 11.37 -8.34
CA ASN A 112 -6.99 11.79 -9.44
C ASN A 112 -6.69 13.31 -9.47
N ASN A 113 -6.49 13.92 -8.31
CA ASN A 113 -6.13 15.34 -8.16
C ASN A 113 -4.61 15.55 -8.29
N ILE A 114 -4.10 15.44 -9.52
CA ILE A 114 -2.69 15.71 -9.83
C ILE A 114 -2.50 17.20 -10.10
N SER A 115 -1.67 17.87 -9.28
CA SER A 115 -1.28 19.25 -9.56
C SER A 115 -0.38 19.29 -10.80
N SER A 116 -0.87 19.89 -11.88
CA SER A 116 -0.14 19.99 -13.16
C SER A 116 0.94 21.08 -13.17
N ARG A 117 1.06 21.89 -12.12
CA ARG A 117 1.96 23.04 -12.03
C ARG A 117 3.23 22.70 -11.26
N ALA A 118 4.16 22.01 -11.93
CA ALA A 118 5.58 22.09 -11.57
C ALA A 118 6.10 23.45 -12.03
N GLY A 119 6.04 24.45 -11.15
CA GLY A 119 6.78 25.70 -11.31
C GLY A 119 8.23 25.50 -10.86
N ALA A 120 9.16 26.26 -11.43
CA ALA A 120 10.52 26.32 -10.91
C ALA A 120 10.51 26.83 -9.46
N LEU A 121 11.42 26.34 -8.62
CA LEU A 121 11.51 26.71 -7.20
C LEU A 121 12.29 28.02 -7.06
N LEU A 122 11.64 29.12 -7.47
CA LEU A 122 12.28 30.43 -7.65
C LEU A 122 12.33 31.27 -6.38
N ASN A 123 11.44 31.02 -5.42
CA ASN A 123 11.35 31.81 -4.19
C ASN A 123 10.94 30.96 -2.97
N ILE A 124 10.93 31.59 -1.78
CA ILE A 124 10.61 30.91 -0.51
C ILE A 124 9.20 30.32 -0.45
N ILE A 125 8.22 30.95 -1.09
CA ILE A 125 6.82 30.49 -1.14
C ILE A 125 6.72 29.23 -2.01
N ASP A 126 7.46 29.17 -3.13
CA ASP A 126 7.53 27.97 -3.96
C ASP A 126 8.10 26.78 -3.17
N LEU A 127 9.21 26.99 -2.46
CA LEU A 127 9.82 25.97 -1.61
C LEU A 127 8.90 25.53 -0.46
N GLN A 128 8.16 26.46 0.15
CA GLN A 128 7.19 26.17 1.21
C GLN A 128 6.03 25.30 0.70
N ASN A 129 5.46 25.63 -0.46
CA ASN A 129 4.40 24.84 -1.09
C ASN A 129 4.92 23.51 -1.66
N HIS A 130 6.22 23.44 -1.99
CA HIS A 130 6.88 22.23 -2.46
C HIS A 130 7.03 21.22 -1.32
N PHE A 131 7.73 21.60 -0.25
CA PHE A 131 7.98 20.77 0.94
C PHE A 131 6.89 20.96 1.99
N GLN A 132 5.84 20.14 1.95
CA GLN A 132 4.73 20.20 2.93
C GLN A 132 4.11 18.82 3.18
N GLY A 133 3.66 18.58 4.42
CA GLY A 133 2.99 17.34 4.81
C GLY A 133 3.83 16.09 4.57
N ASN A 134 3.19 14.96 4.27
CA ASN A 134 3.88 13.74 3.84
C ASN A 134 4.49 13.96 2.45
N TYR A 135 5.82 13.98 2.39
CA TYR A 135 6.59 14.29 1.19
C TYR A 135 7.43 13.08 0.79
N VAL A 136 7.15 12.52 -0.37
CA VAL A 136 7.72 11.24 -0.84
C VAL A 136 9.00 11.48 -1.63
N ILE A 137 10.07 10.79 -1.23
CA ILE A 137 11.37 10.81 -1.89
C ILE A 137 11.71 9.39 -2.34
N LEU A 138 11.80 9.19 -3.65
CA LEU A 138 12.08 7.91 -4.28
C LEU A 138 13.59 7.74 -4.46
N GLY A 139 14.24 7.30 -3.38
CA GLY A 139 15.69 7.05 -3.31
C GLY A 139 16.52 8.33 -3.25
N ARG A 140 16.86 8.87 -4.42
CA ARG A 140 17.70 10.06 -4.63
C ARG A 140 16.95 11.02 -5.54
N MET A 141 16.92 12.29 -5.16
CA MET A 141 16.24 13.37 -5.87
C MET A 141 17.17 14.56 -6.06
N ALA A 142 17.10 15.24 -7.21
CA ALA A 142 17.89 16.43 -7.52
C ALA A 142 16.99 17.59 -7.96
N LEU A 143 16.78 18.58 -7.08
CA LEU A 143 15.84 19.68 -7.29
C LEU A 143 16.51 20.91 -7.92
N THR A 144 15.89 21.49 -8.94
CA THR A 144 16.34 22.75 -9.53
C THR A 144 15.85 23.93 -8.69
N ILE A 145 16.78 24.66 -8.06
CA ILE A 145 16.48 25.82 -7.20
C ILE A 145 16.90 27.12 -7.92
N GLY A 146 16.09 28.18 -7.79
CA GLY A 146 16.42 29.50 -8.33
C GLY A 146 17.61 30.13 -7.62
N GLN A 147 18.79 30.08 -8.25
CA GLN A 147 20.06 30.55 -7.68
C GLN A 147 20.08 32.06 -7.39
N ASP A 148 19.27 32.87 -8.09
CA ASP A 148 19.14 34.31 -7.84
C ASP A 148 18.56 34.61 -6.44
N ALA A 149 17.65 33.76 -5.95
CA ALA A 149 17.04 33.88 -4.63
C ALA A 149 17.79 33.06 -3.57
N PHE A 150 18.35 31.92 -3.97
CA PHE A 150 19.09 31.00 -3.10
C PHE A 150 20.42 30.58 -3.74
N PRO A 151 21.47 31.40 -3.64
CA PRO A 151 22.83 30.98 -3.93
C PRO A 151 23.17 29.66 -3.20
N MET A 152 23.90 28.78 -3.90
CA MET A 152 24.26 27.46 -3.41
C MET A 152 25.77 27.26 -3.58
N ASP A 153 26.51 27.84 -2.64
CA ASP A 153 27.97 27.92 -2.66
C ASP A 153 28.59 27.41 -1.33
N LYS A 154 29.79 27.88 -1.00
CA LYS A 154 30.47 27.52 0.24
C LYS A 154 29.78 28.12 1.47
N ASP A 155 29.37 29.37 1.37
CA ASP A 155 28.87 30.22 2.45
C ASP A 155 27.33 30.27 2.47
N HIS A 156 26.67 29.97 1.34
CA HIS A 156 25.22 29.86 1.19
C HIS A 156 24.80 28.41 0.90
N PHE A 157 23.97 27.80 1.75
CA PHE A 157 23.58 26.40 1.56
C PHE A 157 22.30 25.98 2.27
N PHE A 158 21.63 24.96 1.73
CA PHE A 158 20.52 24.28 2.39
C PHE A 158 21.00 23.21 3.37
N TYR A 159 20.22 23.01 4.43
CA TYR A 159 20.39 21.89 5.35
C TYR A 159 19.04 21.41 5.88
N LEU A 160 18.93 20.12 6.16
CA LEU A 160 17.82 19.55 6.90
C LEU A 160 18.14 19.59 8.40
N ARG A 161 17.12 19.87 9.21
CA ARG A 161 17.16 19.73 10.66
C ARG A 161 16.09 18.75 11.12
N PHE A 162 16.46 17.78 11.94
CA PHE A 162 15.54 16.82 12.55
C PHE A 162 16.07 16.38 13.91
N ASP A 163 15.19 15.87 14.77
CA ASP A 163 15.58 15.34 16.07
C ASP A 163 15.68 13.81 16.01
N TYR A 164 16.74 13.25 16.58
CA TYR A 164 17.02 11.81 16.65
C TYR A 164 17.71 11.49 17.98
N ASP A 165 17.21 10.47 18.68
CA ASP A 165 17.69 10.04 20.01
C ASP A 165 17.83 11.18 21.06
N GLY A 166 16.94 12.17 20.98
CA GLY A 166 16.95 13.36 21.85
C GLY A 166 17.90 14.49 21.43
N GLU A 167 18.71 14.28 20.39
CA GLU A 167 19.62 15.29 19.84
C GLU A 167 19.06 15.93 18.56
N SER A 168 19.35 17.23 18.36
CA SER A 168 18.92 17.96 17.16
C SER A 168 20.01 17.95 16.10
N ILE A 169 19.81 17.14 15.06
CA ILE A 169 20.77 16.85 14.00
C ILE A 169 20.58 17.82 12.83
N ASN A 170 21.67 18.47 12.40
CA ASN A 170 21.71 19.29 11.18
C ASN A 170 22.51 18.56 10.09
N LYS A 171 21.94 18.42 8.89
CA LYS A 171 22.56 17.78 7.72
C LYS A 171 22.59 18.73 6.54
N LYS A 172 23.77 19.26 6.22
CA LYS A 172 24.01 20.04 4.99
C LYS A 172 23.69 19.16 3.79
N LEU A 173 22.88 19.68 2.87
CA LEU A 173 22.51 19.00 1.65
C LEU A 173 23.60 19.22 0.57
N PRO A 174 23.98 18.19 -0.19
CA PRO A 174 24.89 18.34 -1.32
C PRO A 174 24.23 19.10 -2.48
N VAL A 175 25.07 19.69 -3.33
CA VAL A 175 24.65 20.42 -4.53
C VAL A 175 25.48 19.90 -5.69
N GLU A 176 24.82 19.43 -6.74
CA GLU A 176 25.43 18.82 -7.92
C GLU A 176 24.83 19.46 -9.17
N GLU A 177 25.68 19.92 -10.10
CA GLU A 177 25.24 20.60 -11.34
C GLU A 177 24.27 21.79 -11.11
N GLY A 178 24.36 22.44 -9.94
CA GLY A 178 23.47 23.53 -9.54
C GLY A 178 22.08 23.08 -9.05
N LYS A 179 21.84 21.77 -8.89
CA LYS A 179 20.66 21.18 -8.27
C LYS A 179 20.92 20.81 -6.81
N LEU A 180 19.91 20.98 -5.96
CA LEU A 180 19.93 20.55 -4.57
C LEU A 180 19.63 19.05 -4.47
N VAL A 181 20.56 18.27 -3.93
CA VAL A 181 20.44 16.80 -3.88
C VAL A 181 19.94 16.34 -2.50
N ILE A 182 18.96 15.44 -2.52
CA ILE A 182 18.33 14.83 -1.35
C ILE A 182 18.41 13.31 -1.55
N ASP A 183 19.25 12.64 -0.75
CA ASP A 183 19.51 11.19 -0.81
C ASP A 183 19.24 10.55 0.56
N ARG A 184 18.37 9.52 0.58
CA ARG A 184 18.04 8.76 1.80
C ARG A 184 19.29 8.30 2.55
N ASN A 185 20.29 7.83 1.81
CA ASN A 185 21.48 7.22 2.38
C ASN A 185 22.39 8.24 3.07
N ASP A 186 22.32 9.51 2.72
CA ASP A 186 23.19 10.53 3.33
C ASP A 186 22.47 11.29 4.46
N ILE A 187 21.16 11.43 4.36
CA ILE A 187 20.31 12.01 5.41
C ILE A 187 20.30 11.10 6.65
N PHE A 188 20.14 9.79 6.46
CA PHE A 188 20.12 8.80 7.54
C PHE A 188 21.51 8.22 7.88
N LYS A 189 22.56 9.05 7.87
CA LYS A 189 23.87 8.73 8.45
C LYS A 189 24.31 9.75 9.49
N ILE A 190 24.83 9.27 10.63
CA ILE A 190 25.55 10.09 11.62
C ILE A 190 26.93 9.46 11.78
N ASP A 191 27.99 10.25 11.59
CA ASP A 191 29.39 9.81 11.63
C ASP A 191 29.67 8.55 10.80
N ASN A 192 29.14 8.55 9.57
CA ASN A 192 29.15 7.45 8.59
C ASN A 192 28.42 6.15 9.03
N LYS A 193 27.75 6.15 10.18
CA LYS A 193 26.90 5.03 10.63
C LYS A 193 25.45 5.28 10.20
N PRO A 194 24.75 4.27 9.62
CA PRO A 194 23.35 4.41 9.31
C PRO A 194 22.52 4.52 10.60
N ILE A 195 21.47 5.34 10.57
CA ILE A 195 20.46 5.46 11.63
C ILE A 195 19.10 4.95 11.16
N ASP A 196 18.20 4.64 12.09
CA ASP A 196 16.83 4.26 11.72
C ASP A 196 16.02 5.49 11.30
N GLY A 197 15.82 5.64 9.99
CA GLY A 197 14.99 6.69 9.42
C GLY A 197 13.52 6.64 9.86
N ALA A 198 13.00 5.48 10.31
CA ALA A 198 11.62 5.37 10.78
C ALA A 198 11.37 6.09 12.11
N ALA A 199 12.42 6.43 12.87
CA ALA A 199 12.32 7.25 14.06
C ALA A 199 12.06 8.74 13.73
N ILE A 200 12.43 9.20 12.53
CA ILE A 200 12.39 10.61 12.14
C ILE A 200 11.04 10.94 11.50
N LYS A 201 10.14 11.52 12.30
CA LYS A 201 8.76 11.83 11.89
C LYS A 201 8.60 13.17 11.17
N GLU A 202 9.49 14.13 11.41
CA GLU A 202 9.48 15.46 10.80
C GLU A 202 10.91 15.89 10.47
N MET A 203 11.09 16.57 9.34
CA MET A 203 12.28 17.31 8.96
C MET A 203 11.91 18.77 8.69
N THR A 204 12.80 19.68 9.09
CA THR A 204 12.71 21.10 8.72
C THR A 204 13.77 21.42 7.67
N LEU A 205 13.36 21.93 6.51
CA LEU A 205 14.28 22.51 5.54
C LEU A 205 14.69 23.91 5.99
N MET A 206 15.99 24.13 6.07
CA MET A 206 16.62 25.39 6.46
C MET A 206 17.56 25.87 5.34
N TYR A 207 17.69 27.18 5.21
CA TYR A 207 18.68 27.83 4.34
C TYR A 207 19.63 28.65 5.21
N ARG A 208 20.94 28.52 4.97
CA ARG A 208 22.02 29.19 5.70
C ARG A 208 22.64 30.28 4.83
N ASP A 209 22.79 31.46 5.40
CA ASP A 209 23.70 32.51 4.94
C ASP A 209 24.80 32.64 6.00
N ASP A 210 25.97 32.06 5.73
CA ASP A 210 27.08 32.04 6.69
C ASP A 210 27.94 33.31 6.64
N LEU A 211 27.73 34.20 5.66
CA LEU A 211 28.32 35.54 5.68
C LEU A 211 27.63 36.41 6.73
N LYS A 212 26.30 36.38 6.78
CA LYS A 212 25.47 37.08 7.78
C LYS A 212 25.27 36.27 9.08
N LYS A 213 25.73 35.01 9.11
CA LYS A 213 25.51 34.03 10.19
C LYS A 213 24.04 33.73 10.51
N THR A 214 23.14 33.97 9.57
CA THR A 214 21.68 33.78 9.72
C THR A 214 21.21 32.46 9.11
N SER A 215 20.23 31.82 9.73
CA SER A 215 19.53 30.66 9.18
C SER A 215 18.04 30.95 9.05
N THR A 216 17.49 30.75 7.85
CA THR A 216 16.06 30.94 7.54
C THR A 216 15.36 29.59 7.53
N LYS A 217 14.27 29.45 8.29
CA LYS A 217 13.37 28.29 8.16
C LYS A 217 12.58 28.43 6.86
N ILE A 218 12.64 27.40 6.02
CA ILE A 218 11.82 27.31 4.81
C ILE A 218 10.48 26.69 5.18
N ASN A 219 10.42 25.38 5.43
CA ASN A 219 9.23 24.69 5.93
C ASN A 219 9.56 23.43 6.73
N SER A 220 8.57 22.89 7.47
CA SER A 220 8.59 21.54 8.06
C SER A 220 7.76 20.58 7.22
N PHE A 221 8.20 19.33 7.10
CA PHE A 221 7.49 18.27 6.37
C PHE A 221 7.81 16.89 6.97
N ASN A 222 6.97 15.90 6.67
CA ASN A 222 7.11 14.51 7.09
C ASN A 222 7.78 13.73 5.95
N PRO A 223 9.07 13.37 6.05
CA PRO A 223 9.78 12.66 4.99
C PRO A 223 9.24 11.24 4.87
N VAL A 224 8.89 10.83 3.66
CA VAL A 224 8.45 9.46 3.37
C VAL A 224 9.40 8.85 2.35
N PHE A 225 10.15 7.84 2.80
CA PHE A 225 11.03 7.03 1.97
C PHE A 225 10.43 5.62 1.88
N PRO A 226 9.66 5.29 0.83
CA PRO A 226 9.10 3.97 0.64
C PRO A 226 10.19 2.89 0.58
N ASP A 227 9.84 1.67 0.97
CA ASP A 227 10.60 0.50 0.55
C ASP A 227 10.45 0.37 -0.97
N ILE A 228 11.56 0.47 -1.69
CA ILE A 228 11.56 0.57 -3.15
C ILE A 228 11.17 -0.75 -3.82
N ASP A 229 11.53 -1.89 -3.22
CA ASP A 229 11.20 -3.20 -3.79
C ASP A 229 9.72 -3.53 -3.55
N LEU A 230 9.21 -3.24 -2.35
CA LEU A 230 7.77 -3.35 -2.06
C LEU A 230 6.95 -2.38 -2.94
N LEU A 231 7.40 -1.14 -3.11
CA LEU A 231 6.73 -0.17 -3.99
C LEU A 231 6.72 -0.68 -5.44
N LYS A 232 7.80 -1.31 -5.92
CA LYS A 232 7.81 -1.88 -7.27
C LYS A 232 6.77 -2.98 -7.46
N ASP A 233 6.60 -3.87 -6.48
CA ASP A 233 5.55 -4.89 -6.52
C ASP A 233 4.15 -4.26 -6.55
N GLU A 234 3.90 -3.24 -5.72
CA GLU A 234 2.65 -2.47 -5.72
C GLU A 234 2.36 -1.81 -7.08
N LEU A 235 3.35 -1.17 -7.69
CA LEU A 235 3.20 -0.51 -8.99
C LEU A 235 3.06 -1.51 -10.15
N ASN A 236 3.75 -2.65 -10.10
CA ASN A 236 3.60 -3.73 -11.08
C ASN A 236 2.16 -4.26 -11.13
N ILE A 237 1.49 -4.37 -9.98
CA ILE A 237 0.06 -4.72 -9.93
C ILE A 237 -0.77 -3.69 -10.71
N ILE A 238 -0.58 -2.38 -10.46
CA ILE A 238 -1.29 -1.30 -11.17
C ILE A 238 -1.04 -1.37 -12.68
N ILE A 239 0.22 -1.49 -13.10
CA ILE A 239 0.63 -1.53 -14.51
C ILE A 239 0.04 -2.76 -15.23
N SER A 240 0.01 -3.92 -14.57
CA SER A 240 -0.50 -5.17 -15.14
C SER A 240 -2.02 -5.12 -15.43
N GLU A 241 -2.79 -4.47 -14.55
CA GLU A 241 -4.23 -4.29 -14.74
C GLU A 241 -4.55 -3.23 -15.81
N TYR A 242 -3.65 -2.26 -16.01
CA TYR A 242 -3.79 -1.15 -16.97
C TYR A 242 -3.05 -1.41 -18.30
N THR A 243 -2.86 -2.68 -18.67
CA THR A 243 -2.17 -3.09 -19.91
C THR A 243 -2.73 -2.48 -21.20
N ASP A 244 -4.03 -2.19 -21.26
CA ASP A 244 -4.70 -1.55 -22.40
C ASP A 244 -4.66 0.00 -22.37
N LYS A 245 -4.00 0.61 -21.38
CA LYS A 245 -3.86 2.07 -21.26
C LYS A 245 -2.49 2.57 -21.74
N ASP A 246 -2.49 3.79 -22.26
CA ASP A 246 -1.30 4.58 -22.58
C ASP A 246 -0.46 4.91 -21.34
N ALA A 247 0.80 5.32 -21.59
CA ALA A 247 1.78 5.63 -20.55
C ALA A 247 1.34 6.81 -19.66
N ASP A 248 0.72 7.85 -20.23
CA ASP A 248 0.25 9.02 -19.46
C ASP A 248 -0.83 8.64 -18.43
N LYS A 249 -1.79 7.79 -18.82
CA LYS A 249 -2.78 7.25 -17.87
C LYS A 249 -2.14 6.37 -16.79
N LYS A 250 -1.14 5.54 -17.14
CA LYS A 250 -0.40 4.74 -16.15
C LYS A 250 0.34 5.65 -15.16
N LYS A 251 1.07 6.66 -15.65
CA LYS A 251 1.75 7.68 -14.83
C LYS A 251 0.76 8.42 -13.92
N ALA A 252 -0.39 8.81 -14.44
CA ALA A 252 -1.42 9.51 -13.66
C ALA A 252 -1.95 8.64 -12.50
N GLU A 253 -2.30 7.38 -12.78
CA GLU A 253 -2.77 6.44 -11.75
C GLU A 253 -1.70 6.17 -10.70
N ILE A 254 -0.45 5.91 -11.12
CA ILE A 254 0.68 5.71 -10.21
C ILE A 254 0.94 6.94 -9.33
N THR A 255 0.91 8.15 -9.91
CA THR A 255 1.07 9.41 -9.18
C THR A 255 -0.03 9.57 -8.13
N SER A 256 -1.28 9.32 -8.52
CA SER A 256 -2.44 9.34 -7.64
C SER A 256 -2.31 8.31 -6.51
N TYR A 257 -1.84 7.10 -6.81
CA TYR A 257 -1.64 6.03 -5.83
C TYR A 257 -0.59 6.39 -4.78
N ILE A 258 0.58 6.88 -5.23
CA ILE A 258 1.67 7.31 -4.35
C ILE A 258 1.19 8.46 -3.46
N ASN A 259 0.49 9.45 -4.03
CA ASN A 259 -0.08 10.58 -3.28
C ASN A 259 -1.08 10.15 -2.19
N GLU A 260 -1.86 9.10 -2.45
CA GLU A 260 -2.93 8.61 -1.57
C GLU A 260 -2.42 7.71 -0.42
N PHE A 261 -1.35 6.93 -0.66
CA PHE A 261 -0.80 5.98 0.33
C PHE A 261 0.46 6.44 1.04
N TYR A 262 1.32 7.19 0.35
CA TYR A 262 2.64 7.60 0.85
C TYR A 262 2.70 9.12 1.06
N GLY A 263 2.07 9.90 0.19
CA GLY A 263 2.08 11.36 0.23
C GLY A 263 2.61 11.97 -1.07
N LYS A 264 2.75 13.29 -1.09
CA LYS A 264 3.09 14.06 -2.29
C LYS A 264 4.52 13.73 -2.75
N PRO A 265 4.74 13.11 -3.93
CA PRO A 265 6.07 12.99 -4.51
C PRO A 265 6.50 14.29 -5.17
N ASP A 266 7.81 14.48 -5.37
CA ASP A 266 8.26 15.37 -6.44
C ASP A 266 7.92 14.79 -7.81
N LYS A 267 7.59 15.68 -8.76
CA LYS A 267 7.18 15.27 -10.11
C LYS A 267 8.35 14.72 -10.91
N ASP A 268 9.51 15.36 -10.83
CA ASP A 268 10.66 15.00 -11.66
C ASP A 268 11.33 13.74 -11.08
N ASN A 269 11.44 13.64 -9.75
CA ASN A 269 11.86 12.40 -9.08
C ASN A 269 10.95 11.20 -9.38
N LEU A 270 9.63 11.40 -9.44
CA LEU A 270 8.71 10.33 -9.85
C LEU A 270 8.86 10.00 -11.34
N ALA A 271 9.03 10.98 -12.21
CA ALA A 271 9.23 10.74 -13.64
C ALA A 271 10.52 9.95 -13.90
N GLU A 272 11.65 10.37 -13.32
CA GLU A 272 12.94 9.67 -13.39
C GLU A 272 12.84 8.23 -12.84
N PHE A 273 12.11 8.02 -11.74
CA PHE A 273 11.88 6.69 -11.18
C PHE A 273 11.05 5.79 -12.10
N LEU A 274 9.98 6.32 -12.72
CA LEU A 274 9.11 5.53 -13.60
C LEU A 274 9.76 5.21 -14.95
N GLU A 275 10.53 6.14 -15.51
CA GLU A 275 11.32 5.92 -16.73
C GLU A 275 12.37 4.83 -16.48
N LYS A 276 13.13 4.93 -15.38
CA LYS A 276 14.22 4.02 -15.05
C LYS A 276 13.77 2.59 -14.70
N GLU A 277 12.69 2.45 -13.95
CA GLU A 277 12.29 1.15 -13.36
C GLU A 277 11.15 0.45 -14.14
N PHE A 278 10.43 1.17 -15.01
CA PHE A 278 9.27 0.64 -15.75
C PHE A 278 9.19 1.04 -17.23
N GLU A 279 10.17 1.78 -17.77
CA GLU A 279 10.18 2.29 -19.15
C GLU A 279 8.93 3.13 -19.50
N LEU A 280 8.38 3.84 -18.52
CA LEU A 280 7.16 4.66 -18.66
C LEU A 280 7.47 6.13 -18.96
#